data_AF-A0A938N4S3-F1
#
_entry.id   AF-A0A938N4S3-F1
#
_cell.length_a   1.000
_cell.length_b   1.000
_cell.length_c   1.000
_cell.angle_alpha   90.00
_cell.angle_beta   90.00
_cell.angle_gamma   90.00
#
_symmetry.space_group_name_H-M   'P 1'
#
loop_
_entity.id
_entity.type
_entity.pdbx_description
1 polymer ?
#
loop_
_entity_poly.entity_id
_entity_poly.type
_entity_poly.pdbx_seq_one_letter_code
_entity_poly.pdbx_strand_id
1 'polypeptide(L)'
;MSMGQSLSGSIAPLFLRAVLAVTFVWAGLGKFMADFPVSGDAATRLAEWGVIAAPAAPPTPATPTEVKPEAPPAPTGTTPPPPLMALQTPPAQTTTVKRMYAIALGVHAAANPKPRDGGSTPMALLPADLGKGPWPVRLAWAASLTELIGGALIFLGLLTRFSGFSIAIVMLTAMWLTQIGPAMQSGNTIALLLPAHQAFDGEKWKDLLFQFSLFGSAMALACVGSGALAFDRALFRAKSAAKPPSGDQGSHRPL
;
A
#
# COMPACT_ATOMS: atom_id res chain seq x y z
N MET A 1 -36.57 7.36 25.95
CA MET A 1 -36.20 7.44 24.52
C MET A 1 -37.05 6.45 23.75
N SER A 2 -37.76 6.90 22.71
CA SER A 2 -38.53 6.00 21.84
C SER A 2 -37.58 5.06 21.09
N MET A 3 -37.98 3.81 20.90
CA MET A 3 -37.22 2.79 20.15
C MET A 3 -36.83 3.28 18.74
N GLY A 4 -37.67 4.15 18.13
CA GLY A 4 -37.37 4.78 16.85
C GLY A 4 -36.19 5.76 16.87
N GLN A 5 -35.97 6.49 17.96
CA GLN A 5 -34.83 7.41 18.09
C GLN A 5 -33.49 6.66 18.17
N SER A 6 -33.47 5.45 18.72
CA SER A 6 -32.26 4.61 18.76
C SER A 6 -31.90 3.96 17.42
N LEU A 7 -32.89 3.68 16.58
CA LEU A 7 -32.69 3.05 15.27
C LEU A 7 -32.09 4.02 14.24
N SER A 8 -32.63 5.24 14.15
CA SER A 8 -32.16 6.24 13.18
C SER A 8 -30.68 6.60 13.38
N GLY A 9 -30.22 6.73 14.63
CA GLY A 9 -28.82 7.03 14.94
C GLY A 9 -27.83 5.88 14.67
N SER A 10 -28.31 4.67 14.40
CA SER A 10 -27.46 3.47 14.24
C SER A 10 -27.24 3.05 12.78
N ILE A 11 -28.06 3.53 11.84
CA ILE A 11 -28.00 3.12 10.42
C ILE A 11 -26.75 3.69 9.73
N ALA A 12 -26.47 4.99 9.90
CA ALA A 12 -25.34 5.65 9.26
C ALA A 12 -23.98 4.96 9.57
N PRO A 13 -23.60 4.70 10.84
CA PRO A 13 -22.35 4.00 11.13
C PRO A 13 -22.38 2.53 10.69
N LEU A 14 -23.53 1.87 10.60
CA LEU A 14 -23.62 0.52 10.04
C LEU A 14 -23.29 0.51 8.54
N PHE A 15 -23.89 1.43 7.78
CA PHE A 15 -23.62 1.56 6.35
C PHE A 15 -22.15 1.91 6.08
N LEU A 16 -21.61 2.87 6.83
CA LEU A 16 -20.20 3.28 6.71
C LEU A 16 -19.24 2.11 6.97
N ARG A 17 -19.52 1.28 7.99
CA ARG A 17 -18.75 0.06 8.26
C ARG A 17 -18.83 -0.93 7.11
N ALA A 18 -20.02 -1.18 6.57
CA ALA A 18 -20.19 -2.13 5.47
C ALA A 18 -19.40 -1.69 4.23
N VAL A 19 -19.49 -0.42 3.85
CA VAL A 19 -18.75 0.13 2.70
C VAL A 19 -17.24 0.00 2.93
N LEU A 20 -16.72 0.52 4.05
CA LEU A 20 -15.29 0.44 4.36
C LEU A 20 -14.79 -1.01 4.44
N ALA A 21 -15.53 -1.87 5.14
CA ALA A 21 -15.18 -3.28 5.26
C ALA A 21 -15.06 -3.96 3.90
N VAL A 22 -16.06 -3.81 3.04
CA VAL A 22 -16.03 -4.41 1.70
C VAL A 22 -14.85 -3.87 0.90
N THR A 23 -14.64 -2.54 0.89
CA THR A 23 -13.52 -1.93 0.18
C THR A 23 -12.17 -2.44 0.66
N PHE A 24 -11.93 -2.48 1.97
CA PHE A 24 -10.62 -2.81 2.52
C PHE A 24 -10.33 -4.31 2.58
N VAL A 25 -11.34 -5.15 2.84
CA VAL A 25 -11.20 -6.60 2.72
C VAL A 25 -10.90 -6.98 1.28
N TRP A 26 -11.63 -6.40 0.32
CA TRP A 26 -11.37 -6.64 -1.10
C TRP A 26 -9.98 -6.16 -1.53
N ALA A 27 -9.61 -4.92 -1.16
CA ALA A 27 -8.31 -4.35 -1.50
C ALA A 27 -7.14 -5.11 -0.84
N GLY A 28 -7.31 -5.56 0.40
CA GLY A 28 -6.33 -6.36 1.12
C GLY A 28 -6.17 -7.75 0.51
N LEU A 29 -7.28 -8.45 0.26
CA LEU A 29 -7.27 -9.78 -0.37
C LEU A 29 -6.61 -9.74 -1.75
N GLY A 30 -6.91 -8.71 -2.56
CA GLY A 30 -6.30 -8.50 -3.85
C GLY A 30 -4.77 -8.37 -3.80
N LYS A 31 -4.18 -7.88 -2.71
CA LYS A 31 -2.71 -7.78 -2.56
C LYS A 31 -2.04 -9.14 -2.33
N PHE A 32 -2.73 -10.08 -1.71
CA PHE A 32 -2.24 -11.43 -1.44
C PHE A 32 -2.53 -12.42 -2.58
N MET A 33 -3.66 -12.23 -3.26
CA MET A 33 -4.07 -13.14 -4.33
C MET A 33 -3.51 -12.75 -5.70
N ALA A 34 -3.40 -11.45 -5.99
CA ALA A 34 -2.92 -11.01 -7.29
C ALA A 34 -1.41 -11.16 -7.42
N ASP A 35 -1.02 -11.59 -8.61
CA ASP A 35 0.35 -11.71 -9.04
C ASP A 35 0.81 -10.42 -9.73
N PHE A 36 2.09 -10.11 -9.62
CA PHE A 36 2.73 -8.90 -10.13
C PHE A 36 4.06 -9.29 -10.80
N PRO A 37 4.17 -9.11 -12.14
CA PRO A 37 5.40 -9.41 -12.86
C PRO A 37 6.47 -8.37 -12.53
N VAL A 38 7.69 -8.84 -12.22
CA VAL A 38 8.86 -8.02 -11.94
C VAL A 38 10.05 -8.49 -12.76
N SER A 39 10.86 -7.54 -13.21
CA SER A 39 12.10 -7.79 -13.97
C SER A 39 13.12 -6.69 -13.70
N GLY A 40 14.36 -6.89 -14.16
CA GLY A 40 15.45 -5.91 -14.04
C GLY A 40 15.73 -5.50 -12.58
N ASP A 41 15.93 -4.20 -12.36
CA ASP A 41 16.25 -3.63 -11.04
C ASP A 41 15.27 -4.05 -9.94
N ALA A 42 13.97 -4.11 -10.24
CA ALA A 42 12.95 -4.47 -9.27
C ALA A 42 13.12 -5.91 -8.78
N ALA A 43 13.42 -6.84 -9.70
CA ALA A 43 13.70 -8.23 -9.34
C ALA A 43 14.99 -8.33 -8.52
N THR A 44 16.05 -7.60 -8.89
CA THR A 44 17.29 -7.53 -8.10
C THR A 44 17.04 -7.05 -6.67
N ARG A 45 16.26 -5.98 -6.49
CA ARG A 45 15.90 -5.48 -5.14
C ARG A 45 15.11 -6.50 -4.33
N LEU A 46 14.15 -7.18 -4.95
CA LEU A 46 13.39 -8.22 -4.26
C LEU A 46 14.27 -9.41 -3.88
N ALA A 47 15.26 -9.77 -4.70
CA ALA A 47 16.26 -10.78 -4.37
C ALA A 47 17.17 -10.33 -3.21
N GLU A 48 17.64 -9.09 -3.21
CA GLU A 48 18.42 -8.50 -2.11
C GLU A 48 17.66 -8.53 -0.77
N TRP A 49 16.34 -8.42 -0.79
CA TRP A 49 15.49 -8.54 0.40
C TRP A 49 15.09 -9.97 0.75
N GLY A 50 15.56 -10.97 -0.02
CA GLY A 50 15.24 -12.37 0.20
C GLY A 50 13.80 -12.75 -0.14
N VAL A 51 13.09 -11.95 -0.95
CA VAL A 51 11.71 -12.23 -1.38
C VAL A 51 11.68 -13.25 -2.51
N ILE A 52 12.65 -13.18 -3.43
CA ILE A 52 12.83 -14.15 -4.52
C ILE A 52 14.27 -14.68 -4.50
N ALA A 53 14.50 -15.80 -5.18
CA ALA A 53 15.85 -16.27 -5.42
C ALA A 53 16.63 -15.24 -6.24
N ALA A 54 17.94 -15.11 -5.95
CA ALA A 54 18.82 -14.31 -6.77
C ALA A 54 18.71 -14.77 -8.24
N PRO A 55 18.57 -13.84 -9.20
CA PRO A 55 18.62 -14.19 -10.61
C PRO A 55 19.85 -15.06 -10.86
N ALA A 56 19.69 -16.17 -11.57
CA ALA A 56 20.83 -16.98 -11.97
C ALA A 56 21.83 -16.06 -12.66
N ALA A 57 23.11 -16.14 -12.26
CA ALA A 57 24.16 -15.39 -12.92
C ALA A 57 24.04 -15.64 -14.44
N PRO A 58 24.19 -14.59 -15.28
CA PRO A 58 24.26 -14.81 -16.71
C PRO A 58 25.24 -15.94 -16.98
N PRO A 59 24.94 -16.90 -17.88
CA PRO A 59 25.88 -17.95 -18.19
C PRO A 59 27.21 -17.28 -18.51
N THR A 60 28.26 -17.60 -17.73
CA THR A 60 29.60 -17.08 -17.97
C THR A 60 29.86 -17.28 -19.45
N PRO A 61 30.15 -16.22 -20.23
CA PRO A 61 30.43 -16.37 -21.65
C PRO A 61 31.44 -17.50 -21.76
N ALA A 62 31.07 -18.57 -22.48
CA ALA A 62 31.97 -19.70 -22.64
C ALA A 62 33.30 -19.10 -23.08
N THR A 63 34.36 -19.31 -22.29
CA THR A 63 35.70 -18.83 -22.61
C THR A 63 35.90 -19.09 -24.08
N PRO A 64 36.10 -18.06 -24.93
CA PRO A 64 36.24 -18.26 -26.35
C PRO A 64 37.27 -19.36 -26.51
N THR A 65 36.88 -20.50 -27.08
CA THR A 65 37.82 -21.58 -27.37
C THR A 65 38.94 -20.91 -28.12
N GLU A 66 40.12 -20.84 -27.51
CA GLU A 66 41.28 -20.19 -28.08
C GLU A 66 41.51 -20.84 -29.44
N VAL A 67 41.09 -20.15 -30.50
CA VAL A 67 41.29 -20.62 -31.86
C VAL A 67 42.78 -20.52 -32.05
N LYS A 68 43.45 -21.65 -31.92
CA LYS A 68 44.88 -21.81 -32.21
C LYS A 68 45.16 -21.07 -33.52
N PRO A 69 46.07 -20.07 -33.53
CA PRO A 69 46.35 -19.29 -34.72
C PRO A 69 46.78 -20.23 -35.86
N GLU A 70 45.90 -20.42 -36.83
CA GLU A 70 46.24 -21.09 -38.08
C GLU A 70 46.93 -20.06 -38.99
N ALA A 71 48.00 -20.48 -39.66
CA ALA A 71 48.90 -19.61 -40.39
C ALA A 71 48.17 -18.76 -41.45
N PRO A 72 48.60 -17.51 -41.71
CA PRO A 72 47.88 -16.60 -42.58
C PRO A 72 47.80 -17.14 -44.02
N PRO A 73 46.60 -17.35 -44.60
CA PRO A 73 46.45 -17.53 -46.03
C PRO A 73 46.65 -16.20 -46.78
N ALA A 74 47.19 -16.29 -47.99
CA ALA A 74 47.47 -15.16 -48.87
C ALA A 74 46.21 -14.35 -49.22
N PRO A 75 46.34 -13.03 -49.48
CA PRO A 75 45.20 -12.13 -49.68
C PRO A 75 44.56 -12.35 -51.05
N THR A 76 43.36 -12.93 -51.07
CA THR A 76 42.49 -12.91 -52.25
C THR A 76 41.08 -12.50 -51.85
N GLY A 77 40.61 -11.38 -52.40
CA GLY A 77 39.18 -11.10 -52.59
C GLY A 77 38.51 -10.21 -51.54
N THR A 78 38.06 -9.04 -52.00
CA THR A 78 37.12 -8.12 -51.33
C THR A 78 35.78 -8.81 -51.05
N THR A 79 35.64 -9.39 -49.86
CA THR A 79 34.35 -9.91 -49.36
C THR A 79 33.69 -8.81 -48.52
N PRO A 80 32.42 -8.43 -48.78
CA PRO A 80 31.72 -7.43 -47.98
C PRO A 80 31.64 -7.86 -46.51
N PRO A 81 31.76 -6.92 -45.55
CA PRO A 81 31.74 -7.25 -44.14
C PRO A 81 30.45 -7.99 -43.79
N PRO A 82 30.53 -9.08 -43.01
CA PRO A 82 29.33 -9.82 -42.60
C PRO A 82 28.37 -8.86 -41.90
N PRO A 83 27.05 -8.99 -42.13
CA PRO A 83 26.06 -8.17 -41.44
C PRO A 83 26.28 -8.32 -39.94
N LEU A 84 26.49 -7.19 -39.26
CA LEU A 84 26.52 -7.12 -37.80
C LEU A 84 25.23 -7.76 -37.30
N MET A 85 25.28 -9.04 -36.90
CA MET A 85 24.20 -9.67 -36.17
C MET A 85 24.06 -8.86 -34.90
N ALA A 86 23.03 -8.02 -34.84
CA ALA A 86 22.71 -7.23 -33.67
C ALA A 86 22.70 -8.19 -32.48
N LEU A 87 23.52 -7.91 -31.45
CA LEU A 87 23.49 -8.66 -30.20
C LEU A 87 22.04 -8.67 -29.73
N GLN A 88 21.35 -9.79 -29.91
CA GLN A 88 20.04 -9.98 -29.32
C GLN A 88 20.29 -10.04 -27.82
N THR A 89 20.03 -8.92 -27.16
CA THR A 89 20.07 -8.88 -25.70
C THR A 89 19.00 -9.86 -25.23
N PRO A 90 19.36 -10.91 -24.46
CA PRO A 90 18.39 -11.89 -24.00
C PRO A 90 17.23 -11.17 -23.32
N PRO A 91 15.97 -11.57 -23.57
CA PRO A 91 14.83 -10.95 -22.92
C PRO A 91 15.02 -11.04 -21.41
N ALA A 92 14.86 -9.91 -20.72
CA ALA A 92 15.01 -9.86 -19.27
C ALA A 92 14.07 -10.90 -18.63
N GLN A 93 14.62 -11.79 -17.82
CA GLN A 93 13.83 -12.81 -17.13
C GLN A 93 12.80 -12.10 -16.25
N THR A 94 11.52 -12.43 -16.48
CA THR A 94 10.41 -11.90 -15.70
C THR A 94 10.04 -12.93 -14.64
N THR A 95 10.03 -12.52 -13.39
CA THR A 95 9.58 -13.34 -12.25
C THR A 95 8.27 -12.77 -11.73
N THR A 96 7.37 -13.64 -11.28
CA THR A 96 6.10 -13.23 -10.71
C THR A 96 6.18 -13.24 -9.19
N VAL A 97 5.74 -12.15 -8.55
CA VAL A 97 5.63 -12.03 -7.09
C VAL A 97 4.21 -11.61 -6.69
N LYS A 98 3.88 -11.67 -5.39
CA LYS A 98 2.60 -11.15 -4.92
C LYS A 98 2.51 -9.63 -5.04
N ARG A 99 1.33 -9.12 -5.39
CA ARG A 99 1.08 -7.69 -5.61
C ARG A 99 1.40 -6.81 -4.39
N MET A 100 1.31 -7.36 -3.18
CA MET A 100 1.83 -6.71 -1.97
C MET A 100 3.27 -6.18 -2.15
N TYR A 101 4.16 -6.91 -2.83
CA TYR A 101 5.55 -6.49 -3.01
C TYR A 101 5.71 -5.28 -3.95
N ALA A 102 4.69 -4.92 -4.72
CA ALA A 102 4.67 -3.64 -5.44
C ALA A 102 4.69 -2.45 -4.46
N ILE A 103 4.11 -2.60 -3.26
CA ILE A 103 4.17 -1.58 -2.21
C ILE A 103 5.60 -1.46 -1.68
N ALA A 104 6.30 -2.58 -1.46
CA ALA A 104 7.69 -2.58 -1.00
C ALA A 104 8.59 -1.86 -2.01
N LEU A 105 8.42 -2.15 -3.30
CA LEU A 105 9.13 -1.44 -4.37
C LEU A 105 8.77 0.05 -4.40
N GLY A 106 7.49 0.41 -4.20
CA GLY A 106 7.05 1.80 -4.08
C GLY A 106 7.68 2.54 -2.90
N VAL A 107 7.75 1.92 -1.72
CA VAL A 107 8.42 2.48 -0.54
C VAL A 107 9.91 2.69 -0.80
N HIS A 108 10.59 1.72 -1.41
CA HIS A 108 12.00 1.85 -1.76
C HIS A 108 12.23 2.99 -2.77
N ALA A 109 11.40 3.09 -3.81
CA ALA A 109 11.49 4.16 -4.81
C ALA A 109 11.22 5.55 -4.21
N ALA A 110 10.26 5.64 -3.29
CA ALA A 110 9.94 6.89 -2.58
C ALA A 110 11.09 7.36 -1.68
N ALA A 111 11.84 6.43 -1.09
CA ALA A 111 13.03 6.73 -0.28
C ALA A 111 14.31 6.95 -1.12
N ASN A 112 14.38 6.38 -2.34
CA ASN A 112 15.55 6.41 -3.23
C ASN A 112 15.14 6.83 -4.65
N PRO A 113 14.76 8.10 -4.86
CA PRO A 113 14.34 8.57 -6.16
C PRO A 113 15.48 8.47 -7.18
N LYS A 114 15.18 7.94 -8.37
CA LYS A 114 16.15 7.86 -9.48
C LYS A 114 16.41 9.25 -10.07
N PRO A 115 17.64 9.57 -10.51
CA PRO A 115 17.91 10.78 -11.28
C PRO A 115 17.03 10.85 -12.54
N ARG A 116 16.59 12.06 -12.91
CA ARG A 116 15.90 12.32 -14.18
C ARG A 116 16.89 12.36 -15.34
N ASP A 117 16.40 12.32 -16.57
CA ASP A 117 17.23 12.39 -17.79
C ASP A 117 18.14 13.63 -17.86
N GLY A 118 17.77 14.72 -17.18
CA GLY A 118 18.60 15.93 -17.02
C GLY A 118 19.61 15.89 -15.87
N GLY A 119 19.84 14.72 -15.25
CA GLY A 119 20.76 14.53 -14.12
C GLY A 119 20.26 15.01 -12.76
N SER A 120 19.15 15.75 -12.70
CA SER A 120 18.56 16.20 -11.43
C SER A 120 17.94 15.02 -10.66
N THR A 121 18.31 14.84 -9.39
CA THR A 121 17.68 13.87 -8.50
C THR A 121 16.46 14.49 -7.81
N PRO A 122 15.25 13.90 -7.93
CA PRO A 122 14.08 14.36 -7.18
C PRO A 122 14.32 14.27 -5.67
N MET A 123 13.60 15.09 -4.89
CA MET A 123 13.61 14.99 -3.42
C MET A 123 13.04 13.64 -2.97
N ALA A 124 13.66 12.97 -1.99
CA ALA A 124 13.10 11.76 -1.39
C ALA A 124 11.80 12.07 -0.63
N LEU A 125 10.77 11.24 -0.81
CA LEU A 125 9.46 11.38 -0.14
C LEU A 125 9.40 10.71 1.24
N LEU A 126 10.31 9.76 1.46
CA LEU A 126 10.46 9.04 2.71
C LEU A 126 11.90 9.15 3.20
N PRO A 127 12.13 9.03 4.52
CA PRO A 127 13.46 8.89 5.07
C PRO A 127 14.21 7.72 4.41
N ALA A 128 15.48 7.93 4.08
CA ALA A 128 16.31 6.94 3.39
C ALA A 128 16.35 5.58 4.12
N ASP A 129 16.25 5.58 5.45
CA ASP A 129 16.30 4.35 6.25
C ASP A 129 15.10 3.42 6.02
N LEU A 130 13.94 3.97 5.63
CA LEU A 130 12.78 3.15 5.25
C LEU A 130 12.98 2.44 3.91
N GLY A 131 13.91 2.93 3.08
CA GLY A 131 14.28 2.33 1.80
C GLY A 131 15.36 1.26 1.89
N LYS A 132 15.94 1.01 3.06
CA LYS A 132 17.08 0.10 3.26
C LYS A 132 16.66 -1.21 3.93
N GLY A 133 17.39 -2.28 3.61
CA GLY A 133 17.22 -3.59 4.25
C GLY A 133 15.78 -4.12 4.16
N PRO A 134 15.26 -4.77 5.22
CA PRO A 134 13.93 -5.39 5.18
C PRO A 134 12.77 -4.41 5.43
N TRP A 135 13.04 -3.12 5.64
CA TRP A 135 11.99 -2.14 5.97
C TRP A 135 10.89 -2.00 4.91
N PRO A 136 11.18 -1.88 3.60
CA PRO A 136 10.14 -1.78 2.59
C PRO A 136 9.17 -2.97 2.60
N VAL A 137 9.71 -4.19 2.80
CA VAL A 137 8.91 -5.41 2.88
C VAL A 137 8.04 -5.42 4.13
N ARG A 138 8.58 -5.04 5.30
CA ARG A 138 7.82 -4.98 6.55
C ARG A 138 6.68 -3.96 6.47
N LEU A 139 6.91 -2.79 5.86
CA LEU A 139 5.89 -1.77 5.66
C LEU A 139 4.81 -2.23 4.67
N ALA A 140 5.18 -2.93 3.60
CA ALA A 140 4.22 -3.53 2.66
C ALA A 140 3.31 -4.57 3.34
N TRP A 141 3.88 -5.43 4.19
CA TRP A 141 3.13 -6.36 5.01
C TRP A 141 2.22 -5.64 6.01
N ALA A 142 2.74 -4.64 6.73
CA ALA A 142 1.97 -3.88 7.69
C ALA A 142 0.76 -3.19 7.04
N ALA A 143 0.95 -2.54 5.89
CA ALA A 143 -0.14 -1.91 5.15
C ALA A 143 -1.19 -2.93 4.70
N SER A 144 -0.76 -4.05 4.10
CA SER A 144 -1.68 -5.06 3.55
C SER A 144 -2.45 -5.80 4.64
N LEU A 145 -1.81 -6.12 5.76
CA LEU A 145 -2.48 -6.72 6.91
C LEU A 145 -3.43 -5.72 7.59
N THR A 146 -3.05 -4.45 7.68
CA THR A 146 -3.93 -3.41 8.26
C THR A 146 -5.20 -3.26 7.44
N GLU A 147 -5.12 -3.25 6.11
CA GLU A 147 -6.32 -3.21 5.27
C GLU A 147 -7.20 -4.44 5.44
N LEU A 148 -6.61 -5.64 5.35
CA LEU A 148 -7.37 -6.90 5.41
C LEU A 148 -7.99 -7.12 6.80
N ILE A 149 -7.15 -7.10 7.85
CA ILE A 149 -7.59 -7.34 9.23
C ILE A 149 -8.42 -6.16 9.71
N GLY A 150 -8.01 -4.92 9.44
CA GLY A 150 -8.76 -3.72 9.83
C GLY A 150 -10.14 -3.68 9.18
N GLY A 151 -10.25 -3.99 7.89
CA GLY A 151 -11.53 -4.12 7.18
C GLY A 151 -12.42 -5.22 7.79
N ALA A 152 -11.86 -6.39 8.11
CA ALA A 152 -12.60 -7.48 8.75
C ALA A 152 -13.06 -7.11 10.17
N LEU A 153 -12.21 -6.47 10.97
CA LEU A 153 -12.57 -6.00 12.31
C LEU A 153 -13.68 -4.93 12.26
N ILE A 154 -13.60 -3.99 11.31
CA ILE A 154 -14.66 -2.99 11.06
C ILE A 154 -15.98 -3.67 10.71
N PHE A 155 -15.95 -4.70 9.85
CA PHE A 155 -17.14 -5.47 9.46
C PHE A 155 -17.84 -6.09 10.67
N LEU A 156 -17.06 -6.77 11.51
CA LEU A 156 -17.54 -7.43 12.72
C LEU A 156 -17.94 -6.45 13.83
N GLY A 157 -17.58 -5.17 13.70
CA GLY A 157 -17.77 -4.17 14.75
C GLY A 157 -16.89 -4.42 15.97
N LEU A 158 -15.66 -4.89 15.73
CA LEU A 158 -14.62 -5.15 16.72
C LEU A 158 -13.53 -4.08 16.64
N LEU A 159 -13.15 -3.52 17.79
CA LEU A 159 -12.15 -2.46 17.96
C LEU A 159 -12.32 -1.34 16.92
N THR A 160 -13.56 -0.97 16.63
CA THR A 160 -13.90 -0.21 15.41
C THR A 160 -13.20 1.15 15.35
N ARG A 161 -12.99 1.78 16.51
CA ARG A 161 -12.25 3.05 16.60
C ARG A 161 -10.78 2.89 16.21
N PHE A 162 -10.14 1.86 16.74
CA PHE A 162 -8.74 1.57 16.49
C PHE A 162 -8.53 1.13 15.02
N SER A 163 -9.37 0.23 14.52
CA SER A 163 -9.34 -0.22 13.14
C SER A 163 -9.66 0.91 12.14
N GLY A 164 -10.64 1.77 12.44
CA GLY A 164 -10.93 2.95 11.63
C GLY A 164 -9.73 3.91 11.56
N PHE A 165 -9.08 4.14 12.70
CA PHE A 165 -7.89 4.99 12.75
C PHE A 165 -6.69 4.39 12.00
N SER A 166 -6.44 3.09 12.12
CA SER A 166 -5.34 2.44 11.40
C SER A 166 -5.55 2.47 9.89
N ILE A 167 -6.78 2.25 9.41
CA ILE A 167 -7.14 2.41 8.00
C ILE A 167 -6.94 3.86 7.53
N ALA A 168 -7.30 4.84 8.35
CA ALA A 168 -7.08 6.25 8.03
C ALA A 168 -5.58 6.56 7.82
N ILE A 169 -4.69 6.01 8.67
CA ILE A 169 -3.24 6.14 8.50
C ILE A 169 -2.77 5.53 7.16
N VAL A 170 -3.27 4.34 6.81
CA VAL A 170 -2.91 3.69 5.53
C VAL A 170 -3.36 4.54 4.34
N MET A 171 -4.57 5.09 4.38
CA MET A 171 -5.07 5.98 3.31
C MET A 171 -4.29 7.29 3.22
N LEU A 172 -3.95 7.89 4.36
CA LEU A 172 -3.11 9.09 4.37
C LEU A 172 -1.73 8.82 3.78
N THR A 173 -1.12 7.69 4.14
CA THR A 173 0.18 7.26 3.58
C THR A 173 0.07 6.99 2.08
N ALA A 174 -1.01 6.35 1.63
CA ALA A 174 -1.25 6.12 0.21
C ALA A 174 -1.39 7.44 -0.57
N MET A 175 -2.16 8.41 -0.06
CA MET A 175 -2.28 9.74 -0.67
C MET A 175 -0.91 10.45 -0.75
N TRP A 176 -0.11 10.36 0.31
CA TRP A 176 1.24 10.90 0.33
C TRP A 176 2.12 10.29 -0.76
N LEU A 177 2.15 8.95 -0.86
CA LEU A 177 3.05 8.25 -1.78
C LEU A 177 2.60 8.28 -3.24
N THR A 178 1.30 8.44 -3.51
CA THR A 178 0.74 8.31 -4.87
C THR A 178 0.35 9.62 -5.51
N GLN A 179 -0.04 10.63 -4.75
CA GLN A 179 -0.59 11.88 -5.29
C GLN A 179 0.20 13.10 -4.82
N ILE A 180 0.27 13.32 -3.51
CA ILE A 180 0.86 14.53 -2.93
C ILE A 180 2.37 14.57 -3.15
N GLY A 181 3.08 13.50 -2.82
CA GLY A 181 4.54 13.42 -2.94
C GLY A 181 5.02 13.60 -4.39
N PRO A 182 4.50 12.82 -5.35
CA PRO A 182 4.84 13.02 -6.76
C PRO A 182 4.55 14.45 -7.28
N ALA A 183 3.44 15.07 -6.85
CA ALA A 183 3.14 16.46 -7.19
C ALA A 183 4.21 17.42 -6.64
N MET A 184 4.59 17.28 -5.36
CA MET A 184 5.66 18.06 -4.75
C MET A 184 7.01 17.86 -5.47
N GLN A 185 7.37 16.61 -5.79
CA GLN A 185 8.61 16.31 -6.52
C GLN A 185 8.66 16.95 -7.91
N SER A 186 7.51 17.03 -8.59
CA SER A 186 7.40 17.65 -9.91
C SER A 186 7.39 19.18 -9.89
N GLY A 187 7.22 19.79 -8.71
CA GLY A 187 7.00 21.24 -8.57
C GLY A 187 5.63 21.72 -9.05
N ASN A 188 4.76 20.81 -9.49
CA ASN A 188 3.47 21.13 -10.06
C ASN A 188 2.36 21.07 -8.99
N THR A 189 2.40 22.00 -8.03
CA THR A 189 1.44 22.04 -6.91
C THR A 189 0.60 23.32 -6.88
N ILE A 190 -0.66 23.21 -6.45
CA ILE A 190 -1.52 24.32 -6.03
C ILE A 190 -1.72 24.24 -4.52
N ALA A 191 -1.79 25.39 -3.85
CA ALA A 191 -1.92 25.49 -2.39
C ALA A 191 -0.87 24.64 -1.64
N LEU A 192 0.37 24.61 -2.14
CA LEU A 192 1.55 23.92 -1.59
C LEU A 192 1.53 22.38 -1.62
N LEU A 193 0.36 21.74 -1.65
CA LEU A 193 0.23 20.28 -1.45
C LEU A 193 -0.47 19.55 -2.60
N LEU A 194 -1.44 20.19 -3.25
CA LEU A 194 -2.32 19.51 -4.20
C LEU A 194 -1.70 19.49 -5.60
N PRO A 195 -1.87 18.41 -6.39
CA PRO A 195 -1.47 18.42 -7.79
C PRO A 195 -2.16 19.56 -8.55
N ALA A 196 -1.43 20.27 -9.42
CA ALA A 196 -1.99 21.33 -10.25
C ALA A 196 -2.74 20.77 -11.47
N HIS A 197 -3.81 20.01 -11.20
CA HIS A 197 -4.79 19.61 -12.21
C HIS A 197 -5.77 20.76 -12.47
N GLN A 198 -6.41 20.76 -13.64
CA GLN A 198 -7.51 21.69 -13.89
C GLN A 198 -8.65 21.40 -12.91
N ALA A 199 -9.26 22.44 -12.32
CA ALA A 199 -10.19 22.30 -11.18
C ALA A 199 -11.40 21.38 -11.45
N PHE A 200 -11.81 21.25 -12.72
CA PHE A 200 -12.97 20.46 -13.14
C PHE A 200 -12.60 19.24 -14.01
N ASP A 201 -11.34 18.82 -14.00
CA ASP A 201 -10.88 17.61 -14.68
C ASP A 201 -11.11 16.37 -13.79
N GLY A 202 -12.35 15.86 -13.84
CA GLY A 202 -12.78 14.76 -12.98
C GLY A 202 -11.93 13.50 -13.09
N GLU A 203 -11.33 13.22 -14.26
CA GLU A 203 -10.46 12.04 -14.45
C GLU A 203 -9.17 12.14 -13.63
N LYS A 204 -8.51 13.30 -13.65
CA LYS A 204 -7.27 13.51 -12.89
C LYS A 204 -7.51 13.57 -11.39
N TRP A 205 -8.66 14.11 -10.96
CA TRP A 205 -9.00 14.20 -9.53
C TRP A 205 -9.56 12.90 -8.95
N LYS A 206 -10.04 11.97 -9.78
CA LYS A 206 -10.75 10.75 -9.36
C LYS A 206 -10.01 9.98 -8.27
N ASP A 207 -8.74 9.67 -8.47
CA ASP A 207 -7.98 8.81 -7.55
C ASP A 207 -7.73 9.50 -6.21
N LEU A 208 -7.37 10.79 -6.23
CA LEU A 208 -7.16 11.58 -5.01
C LEU A 208 -8.47 11.79 -4.24
N LEU A 209 -9.57 12.15 -4.92
CA LEU A 209 -10.87 12.33 -4.29
C LEU A 209 -11.41 11.02 -3.72
N PHE A 210 -11.20 9.90 -4.42
CA PHE A 210 -11.56 8.58 -3.93
C PHE A 210 -10.78 8.22 -2.66
N GLN A 211 -9.45 8.35 -2.66
CA GLN A 211 -8.63 8.11 -1.48
C GLN A 211 -9.00 9.03 -0.30
N PHE A 212 -9.24 10.32 -0.59
CA PHE A 212 -9.68 11.29 0.42
C PHE A 212 -11.04 10.92 1.01
N SER A 213 -11.99 10.44 0.19
CA SER A 213 -13.30 9.98 0.67
C SER A 213 -13.20 8.76 1.59
N LEU A 214 -12.30 7.81 1.30
CA LEU A 214 -12.04 6.65 2.14
C LEU A 214 -11.36 7.06 3.45
N PHE A 215 -10.39 7.98 3.39
CA PHE A 215 -9.76 8.56 4.58
C PHE A 215 -10.79 9.26 5.48
N GLY A 216 -11.61 10.15 4.92
CA GLY A 216 -12.65 10.87 5.66
C GLY A 216 -13.68 9.92 6.28
N SER A 217 -14.07 8.89 5.54
CA SER A 217 -14.95 7.82 6.02
C SER A 217 -14.34 7.04 7.19
N ALA A 218 -13.07 6.65 7.08
CA ALA A 218 -12.35 5.93 8.13
C ALA A 218 -12.17 6.79 9.39
N MET A 219 -11.87 8.09 9.24
CA MET A 219 -11.79 9.05 10.34
C MET A 219 -13.15 9.28 11.01
N ALA A 220 -14.22 9.44 10.22
CA ALA A 220 -15.57 9.54 10.77
C ALA A 220 -15.92 8.31 11.61
N LEU A 221 -15.57 7.11 11.12
CA LEU A 221 -15.77 5.87 11.86
C LEU A 221 -14.88 5.79 13.12
N ALA A 222 -13.64 6.28 13.07
CA ALA A 222 -12.75 6.35 14.22
C ALA A 222 -13.31 7.24 15.35
N CYS A 223 -13.94 8.36 14.99
CA CYS A 223 -14.55 9.30 15.93
C CYS A 223 -15.91 8.81 16.46
N VAL A 224 -16.81 8.38 15.57
CA VAL A 224 -18.17 7.93 15.92
C VAL A 224 -18.12 6.58 16.65
N GLY A 225 -17.22 5.69 16.24
CA GLY A 225 -17.12 4.32 16.73
C GLY A 225 -18.15 3.38 16.11
N SER A 226 -18.42 2.28 16.82
CA SER A 226 -19.07 1.10 16.27
C SER A 226 -20.61 1.16 16.21
N GLY A 227 -21.22 2.17 16.84
CA GLY A 227 -22.68 2.32 16.93
C GLY A 227 -23.32 1.45 18.04
N ALA A 228 -24.66 1.48 18.13
CA ALA A 228 -25.36 0.75 19.20
C ALA A 228 -25.36 -0.78 19.03
N LEU A 229 -25.22 -1.27 17.79
CA LEU A 229 -25.37 -2.67 17.40
C LEU A 229 -24.06 -3.46 17.32
N ALA A 230 -22.93 -2.90 17.75
CA ALA A 230 -21.63 -3.53 17.57
C ALA A 230 -21.22 -4.45 18.72
N PHE A 231 -20.42 -5.46 18.38
CA PHE A 231 -19.85 -6.40 19.35
C PHE A 231 -18.98 -5.70 20.40
N ASP A 232 -18.27 -4.62 20.04
CA ASP A 232 -17.53 -3.77 20.99
C ASP A 232 -18.39 -3.38 22.20
N ARG A 233 -19.67 -3.07 21.97
CA ARG A 233 -20.56 -2.67 23.06
C ARG A 233 -20.97 -3.86 23.91
N ALA A 234 -21.18 -5.04 23.32
CA ALA A 234 -21.45 -6.25 24.09
C ALA A 234 -20.26 -6.63 24.98
N LEU A 235 -19.03 -6.52 24.43
CA LEU A 235 -17.80 -6.87 25.14
C LEU A 235 -17.49 -5.92 26.31
N PHE A 236 -17.67 -4.60 26.12
CA PHE A 236 -17.28 -3.60 27.13
C PHE A 236 -18.43 -3.13 28.05
N ARG A 237 -19.71 -3.30 27.68
CA ARG A 237 -20.85 -2.84 28.51
C ARG A 237 -21.24 -3.81 29.62
N ALA A 238 -20.83 -5.08 29.54
CA ALA A 238 -21.20 -6.12 30.50
C ALA A 238 -20.77 -5.83 31.96
N LYS A 239 -19.80 -4.94 32.18
CA LYS A 239 -19.28 -4.64 33.52
C LYS A 239 -19.96 -3.49 34.28
N SER A 240 -20.81 -2.68 33.64
CA SER A 240 -21.41 -1.50 34.29
C SER A 240 -22.79 -1.74 34.92
N ALA A 241 -23.33 -2.95 34.86
CA ALA A 241 -24.62 -3.29 35.48
C ALA A 241 -24.46 -3.88 36.89
N ALA A 242 -23.47 -3.42 37.67
CA ALA A 242 -23.47 -3.67 39.10
C ALA A 242 -24.68 -2.95 39.69
N LYS A 243 -25.71 -3.72 40.00
CA LYS A 243 -26.94 -3.30 40.69
C LYS A 243 -26.52 -2.39 41.86
N PRO A 244 -27.05 -1.15 41.97
CA PRO A 244 -26.76 -0.33 43.13
C PRO A 244 -27.13 -1.14 44.38
N PRO A 245 -26.27 -1.15 45.43
CA PRO A 245 -26.61 -1.82 46.67
C PRO A 245 -27.97 -1.30 47.08
N SER A 246 -28.91 -2.22 47.32
CA SER A 246 -30.23 -1.91 47.86
C SER A 246 -30.00 -1.30 49.23
N GLY A 247 -29.77 0.02 49.24
CA GLY A 247 -29.68 0.84 50.42
C GLY A 247 -31.02 0.75 51.11
N ASP A 248 -31.00 -0.04 52.18
CA ASP A 248 -31.94 -0.10 53.27
C ASP A 248 -32.72 1.22 53.41
N GLN A 249 -33.99 1.21 52.98
CA GLN A 249 -34.91 2.32 53.26
C GLN A 249 -35.27 2.24 54.74
N GLY A 250 -34.37 2.75 55.56
CA GLY A 250 -34.56 2.93 57.00
C GLY A 250 -35.91 3.59 57.26
N SER A 251 -36.74 2.85 57.99
CA SER A 251 -38.10 3.19 58.37
C SER A 251 -38.17 4.52 59.11
N HIS A 252 -38.78 5.54 58.52
CA HIS A 252 -39.37 6.64 59.29
C HIS A 252 -40.75 6.19 59.78
N ARG A 253 -40.84 5.82 61.08
CA ARG A 253 -42.11 5.71 61.78
C ARG A 253 -42.64 7.13 62.07
N PRO A 254 -43.89 7.46 61.74
CA PRO A 254 -44.55 8.62 62.32
C PRO A 254 -45.00 8.30 63.76
N LEU A 255 -44.84 9.29 64.65
CA LEU A 255 -45.45 9.32 65.99
C LEU A 255 -46.89 9.85 65.89
#